data_AF-A0A528CGA8-F1
#
_entry.id   AF-A0A528CGA8-F1
#
_cell.length_a   1.000
_cell.length_b   1.000
_cell.length_c   1.000
_cell.angle_alpha   90.00
_cell.angle_beta   90.00
_cell.angle_gamma   90.00
#
_symmetry.space_group_name_H-M   'P 1'
#
loop_
_entity.id
_entity.type
_entity.pdbx_description
1 polymer ?
#
loop_
_entity_poly.entity_id
_entity_poly.type
_entity_poly.pdbx_seq_one_letter_code
_entity_poly.pdbx_strand_id
1 'polypeptide(L)' 'RRLAETSTQGRLLTGFAETFGLKKTPVRIEVYDNSHIMGTNAVGAMVVAGPEGFVKNQYRKFNIRSTEITPGD' A
#
# COMPACT_ATOMS: atom_id res chain seq x y z
N ARG A 1 6.12 -2.26 23.99
CA ARG A 1 4.97 -2.53 23.09
C ARG A 1 5.41 -2.52 21.61
N ARG A 2 6.10 -1.48 21.13
CA ARG A 2 6.66 -1.35 19.76
C ARG A 2 7.56 -2.53 19.30
N LEU A 3 8.47 -3.01 20.15
CA LEU A 3 9.39 -4.12 19.81
C LEU A 3 8.69 -5.45 19.49
N ALA A 4 7.56 -5.73 20.15
CA ALA A 4 6.80 -6.96 19.91
C ALA A 4 6.00 -6.92 18.60
N GLU A 5 5.64 -5.72 18.15
CA GLU A 5 5.02 -5.50 16.84
C GLU A 5 6.05 -5.66 15.71
N THR A 6 7.27 -5.14 15.89
CA THR A 6 8.36 -5.26 14.88
C THR A 6 8.77 -6.71 14.62
N SER A 7 8.89 -7.55 15.66
CA SER A 7 9.26 -8.97 15.47
C SER A 7 8.19 -9.76 14.70
N THR A 8 6.92 -9.43 14.93
CA THR A 8 5.79 -10.02 14.21
C THR A 8 5.76 -9.56 12.75
N GLN A 9 6.05 -8.27 12.50
CA GLN A 9 6.11 -7.68 11.17
C GLN A 9 7.18 -8.35 10.29
N GLY A 10 8.38 -8.59 10.84
CA GLY A 10 9.46 -9.26 10.12
C GLY A 10 9.09 -10.65 9.62
N ARG A 11 8.43 -11.46 10.46
CA ARG A 11 7.96 -12.80 10.07
C ARG A 11 6.91 -12.75 8.97
N LEU A 12 5.99 -11.79 9.04
CA LEU A 12 4.97 -11.60 8.00
C LEU A 12 5.60 -11.18 6.66
N LEU A 13 6.59 -10.29 6.67
CA LEU A 13 7.28 -9.86 5.45
C LEU A 13 8.09 -11.00 4.81
N THR A 14 8.71 -11.87 5.61
CA THR A 14 9.37 -13.08 5.10
C THR A 14 8.36 -14.02 4.46
N GLY A 15 7.25 -14.32 5.13
CA GLY A 15 6.18 -15.17 4.57
C GLY A 15 5.55 -14.57 3.31
N PHE A 16 5.45 -13.23 3.22
CA PHE A 16 5.01 -12.55 2.00
C PHE A 16 5.98 -12.81 0.84
N ALA A 17 7.29 -12.65 1.06
CA ALA A 17 8.29 -12.91 0.05
C ALA A 17 8.28 -14.37 -0.43
N GLU A 18 8.13 -15.32 0.49
CA GLU A 18 7.98 -16.75 0.15
C GLU A 18 6.73 -17.01 -0.68
N THR A 19 5.58 -16.47 -0.24
CA THR A 19 4.27 -16.66 -0.91
C THR A 19 4.29 -16.16 -2.36
N PHE A 20 4.95 -15.03 -2.62
CA PHE A 20 5.02 -14.42 -3.94
C PHE A 20 6.33 -14.75 -4.71
N GLY A 21 7.19 -15.61 -4.16
CA GLY A 21 8.47 -16.00 -4.80
C GLY A 21 9.43 -14.83 -5.02
N LEU A 22 9.42 -13.82 -4.15
CA LEU A 22 10.26 -12.63 -4.29
C LEU A 22 11.72 -12.96 -3.97
N LYS A 23 12.65 -12.42 -4.76
CA LYS A 23 14.11 -12.62 -4.55
C LYS A 23 14.60 -12.10 -3.19
N LYS A 24 13.88 -11.17 -2.57
CA LYS A 24 14.24 -10.52 -1.30
C LYS A 24 12.98 -10.16 -0.53
N THR A 25 13.09 -10.18 0.80
CA THR A 25 12.04 -9.66 1.70
C THR A 25 11.78 -8.18 1.41
N PRO A 26 10.52 -7.76 1.17
CA PRO A 26 10.21 -6.36 0.92
C PRO A 26 10.45 -5.54 2.19
N VAL A 27 11.20 -4.45 2.04
CA VAL A 27 11.43 -3.44 3.10
C VAL A 27 10.50 -2.24 2.98
N ARG A 28 9.66 -2.24 1.94
CA ARG A 28 8.67 -1.21 1.64
C ARG A 28 7.55 -1.84 0.83
N ILE A 29 6.31 -1.60 1.25
CA ILE A 29 5.10 -1.96 0.53
C ILE A 29 4.27 -0.69 0.39
N GLU A 30 3.91 -0.36 -0.84
CA GLU A 30 2.98 0.72 -1.18
C GLU A 30 1.68 0.09 -1.63
N VAL A 31 0.57 0.47 -0.98
CA VAL A 31 -0.77 -0.03 -1.31
C VAL A 31 -1.57 1.14 -1.85
N TYR A 32 -2.12 0.95 -3.04
CA TYR A 32 -2.93 1.95 -3.74
C TYR A 32 -4.40 1.52 -3.70
N ASP A 33 -5.25 2.44 -3.25
CA ASP A 33 -6.71 2.32 -3.29
C ASP A 33 -7.26 3.38 -4.25
N ASN A 34 -8.05 2.94 -5.24
CA ASN A 34 -8.74 3.83 -6.18
C ASN A 34 -10.22 3.93 -5.79
N SER A 35 -10.55 4.97 -5.03
CA SER A 35 -11.91 5.23 -4.61
C SER A 35 -12.69 5.97 -5.71
N HIS A 36 -13.70 5.30 -6.27
CA HIS A 36 -14.66 5.90 -7.20
C HIS A 36 -15.87 6.45 -6.45
N ILE A 37 -15.87 7.75 -6.19
CA ILE A 37 -17.08 8.45 -5.70
C ILE A 37 -17.88 8.87 -6.93
N MET A 38 -18.88 8.04 -7.28
CA MET A 38 -19.98 8.30 -8.24
C MET A 38 -19.70 9.39 -9.28
N GLY A 39 -18.72 9.14 -10.16
CA GLY A 39 -18.53 9.84 -11.43
C GLY A 39 -17.97 11.28 -11.40
N THR A 40 -17.74 11.91 -10.24
CA THR A 40 -17.34 13.33 -10.22
C THR A 40 -16.09 13.67 -9.43
N ASN A 41 -15.64 12.80 -8.50
CA ASN A 41 -14.42 13.06 -7.72
C ASN A 41 -13.67 11.75 -7.41
N ALA A 42 -13.06 11.15 -8.44
CA ALA A 42 -12.21 9.98 -8.23
C ALA A 42 -10.96 10.38 -7.41
N VAL A 43 -10.72 9.64 -6.33
CA VAL A 43 -9.61 9.89 -5.41
C VAL A 43 -8.81 8.61 -5.26
N GLY A 44 -7.50 8.72 -5.49
CA GLY A 44 -6.55 7.67 -5.13
C GLY A 44 -6.00 7.91 -3.72
N ALA A 45 -5.82 6.86 -2.94
CA ALA A 45 -5.07 6.88 -1.68
C ALA A 45 -3.90 5.90 -1.78
N MET A 46 -2.73 6.30 -1.26
CA MET A 46 -1.58 5.41 -1.12
C MET A 46 -1.14 5.39 0.34
N VAL A 47 -1.07 4.19 0.89
CA VAL A 47 -0.49 3.93 2.21
C VAL A 47 0.84 3.20 2.06
N VAL A 48 1.72 3.41 3.03
CA VAL A 48 3.08 2.84 3.04
C VAL A 48 3.31 2.04 4.30
N ALA A 49 3.81 0.82 4.16
CA ALA A 49 4.26 -0.03 5.26
C ALA A 49 5.71 -0.49 5.05
N GLY A 50 6.44 -0.66 6.14
CA GLY A 50 7.79 -1.23 6.15
C GLY A 50 8.01 -2.14 7.37
N PRO A 51 9.28 -2.52 7.65
CA PRO A 51 9.64 -3.39 8.77
C PRO A 51 9.18 -2.87 10.14
N GLU A 52 9.11 -1.54 10.30
CA GLU A 52 8.67 -0.88 11.54
C GLU A 52 7.17 -0.54 11.56
N GLY A 53 6.39 -1.09 10.62
CA GLY A 53 4.97 -0.83 10.46
C GLY A 53 4.65 0.32 9.49
N PHE A 54 3.56 1.03 9.75
CA PHE A 54 3.04 2.07 8.84
C PHE A 54 3.87 3.36 8.85
N VAL A 55 4.18 3.87 7.66
CA VAL A 55 4.99 5.08 7.43
C VAL A 55 4.08 6.24 7.05
N LYS A 56 3.30 6.74 8.02
CA LYS A 56 2.20 7.70 7.81
C LYS A 56 2.59 9.00 7.10
N ASN A 57 3.79 9.53 7.36
CA ASN A 57 4.30 10.75 6.70
C ASN A 57 4.52 10.56 5.18
N GLN A 58 4.50 9.33 4.69
CA GLN A 58 4.64 9.01 3.27
C GLN A 58 3.32 8.66 2.60
N TYR A 59 2.19 8.78 3.30
CA TYR A 59 0.89 8.58 2.67
C TYR A 59 0.63 9.67 1.63
N ARG A 60 -0.05 9.32 0.56
CA ARG A 60 -0.41 10.26 -0.51
C ARG A 60 -1.89 10.14 -0.86
N LYS A 61 -2.47 11.27 -1.24
CA LYS A 61 -3.79 11.36 -1.84
C LYS A 61 -3.61 11.91 -3.25
N PHE A 62 -4.22 11.27 -4.22
CA PHE A 62 -4.19 11.67 -5.62
C PHE A 62 -5.60 12.10 -6.02
N ASN A 63 -5.71 13.26 -6.66
CA ASN A 63 -6.94 13.64 -7.34
C ASN A 63 -6.88 13.04 -8.75
N ILE A 64 -7.77 12.11 -9.06
CA ILE A 64 -7.82 11.45 -10.36
C ILE A 64 -8.72 12.31 -11.25
N ARG A 65 -8.12 13.00 -12.23
CA ARG A 65 -8.85 13.81 -13.19
C ARG A 65 -9.29 12.91 -14.35
N SER A 66 -10.57 12.54 -14.35
CA SER A 66 -11.19 11.82 -15.47
C SER A 66 -11.30 12.74 -16.68
N THR A 67 -10.51 12.49 -17.72
CA THR A 67 -10.87 12.90 -19.08
C THR A 67 -11.10 11.71 -20.00
N GLU A 68 -10.48 10.54 -19.73
CA GLU A 68 -10.58 9.33 -20.57
C GLU A 68 -10.36 8.04 -19.77
N ILE A 69 -11.15 7.78 -18.72
CA ILE A 69 -11.07 6.49 -18.00
C ILE A 69 -12.38 5.74 -18.26
N THR A 70 -12.29 4.65 -19.03
CA THR A 70 -13.39 3.68 -19.16
C THR A 70 -13.40 2.81 -17.90
N PRO A 71 -14.53 2.66 -17.18
CA PRO A 71 -14.58 1.78 -16.02
C PRO A 71 -14.28 0.33 -16.42
N GLY A 72 -13.16 -0.24 -15.95
CA GLY A 72 -12.80 -1.65 -16.20
C GLY A 72 -11.36 -1.93 -16.63
N ASP A 73 -10.54 -0.91 -16.91
CA ASP A 73 -9.08 -1.03 -17.13
C ASP A 73 -8.27 -1.03 -15.82
#